data_AF-A0A7V6DYA4-F1
#
_entry.id   AF-A0A7V6DYA4-F1
#
_cell.length_a   1.000
_cell.length_b   1.000
_cell.length_c   1.000
_cell.angle_alpha   90.00
_cell.angle_beta   90.00
_cell.angle_gamma   90.00
#
_symmetry.space_group_name_H-M   'P 1'
#
loop_
_entity.id
_entity.type
_entity.pdbx_description
1 polymer ?
#
loop_
_entity_poly.entity_id
_entity_poly.type
_entity_poly.pdbx_seq_one_letter_code
_entity_poly.pdbx_strand_id
1 'polypeptide(L)'
;MLAKNIMREKQPGKIVVFILLFAVSGTEGQYLNIGLFNDRNIQTLVVTPLQGEYQLVADGQQKQKCGAGSSFYVTMHHDSLKVISRKKLIGVFQTIHLIPLADTSVFAVKPVYPSLPKRIYDDGLYLKVQWKRIRIINHVEIDHYIAGVVQSEGGSHAHDEYYKTQAVLCRTYVIRNIAKHTDEGFNLCDGVHCQAYYNRGDKNPAIMEAAKATKNIIAVDSAGEPILAVFHSNCGGMTENSENVWPEVKSYLRSVNDPYCQKQKNSQWEKSIPLDKWKEYLKNNGFSLSYAYDPAYFNFTQYERKVYYRLGNDSLPLRKIRADWGLKSTFFSIRAEDGKLIFSGRGY
;
A
#
# COMPACT_ATOMS: atom_id res chain seq x y z
N MET A 1 -57.28 -20.22 -33.32
CA MET A 1 -58.27 -19.52 -32.47
C MET A 1 -58.20 -20.15 -31.08
N LEU A 2 -57.91 -19.33 -30.05
CA LEU A 2 -58.12 -19.52 -28.60
C LEU A 2 -57.58 -20.82 -27.93
N ALA A 3 -56.46 -20.78 -27.21
CA ALA A 3 -56.24 -20.25 -25.84
C ALA A 3 -56.77 -21.16 -24.71
N LYS A 4 -55.85 -21.68 -23.87
CA LYS A 4 -55.93 -21.58 -22.40
C LYS A 4 -54.64 -22.02 -21.69
N ASN A 5 -54.16 -21.12 -20.85
CA ASN A 5 -53.07 -21.25 -19.89
C ASN A 5 -53.28 -22.38 -18.88
N ILE A 6 -52.20 -23.06 -18.50
CA ILE A 6 -52.06 -23.69 -17.18
C ILE A 6 -50.71 -23.28 -16.60
N MET A 7 -50.79 -22.73 -15.39
CA MET A 7 -49.72 -22.19 -14.57
C MET A 7 -48.70 -23.26 -14.18
N ARG A 8 -47.41 -22.91 -14.19
CA ARG A 8 -46.38 -23.63 -13.44
C ARG A 8 -45.99 -22.78 -12.23
N GLU A 9 -46.36 -23.26 -11.05
CA GLU A 9 -45.92 -22.77 -9.76
C GLU A 9 -44.38 -22.77 -9.69
N LYS A 10 -43.80 -21.63 -9.29
CA LYS A 10 -42.41 -21.54 -8.82
C LYS A 10 -42.43 -21.82 -7.31
N GLN A 11 -41.83 -22.94 -6.91
CA GLN A 11 -41.40 -23.20 -5.54
C GLN A 11 -39.87 -23.12 -5.42
N PRO A 12 -39.33 -22.94 -4.20
CA PRO A 12 -38.50 -21.78 -3.86
C PRO A 12 -37.00 -22.03 -4.06
N GLY A 13 -36.28 -20.98 -4.45
CA GLY A 13 -34.82 -20.99 -4.43
C GLY A 13 -34.33 -21.12 -3.00
N LYS A 14 -33.85 -22.32 -2.64
CA LYS A 14 -33.15 -22.58 -1.38
C LYS A 14 -31.89 -21.70 -1.36
N ILE A 15 -31.86 -20.70 -0.48
CA ILE A 15 -30.63 -20.01 -0.11
C ILE A 15 -29.79 -21.03 0.68
N VAL A 16 -28.77 -21.57 0.02
CA VAL A 16 -27.78 -22.41 0.68
C VAL A 16 -26.78 -21.48 1.36
N VAL A 17 -26.98 -21.23 2.66
CA VAL A 17 -25.95 -20.62 3.51
C VAL A 17 -24.94 -21.71 3.83
N PHE A 18 -23.76 -21.65 3.20
CA PHE A 18 -22.63 -22.47 3.63
C PHE A 18 -22.04 -21.86 4.91
N ILE A 19 -22.42 -22.40 6.07
CA ILE A 19 -21.68 -22.18 7.32
C ILE A 19 -20.57 -23.22 7.35
N LEU A 20 -19.37 -22.82 6.94
CA LEU A 20 -18.15 -23.58 7.19
C LEU A 20 -17.78 -23.45 8.68
N LEU A 21 -18.27 -24.40 9.48
CA LEU A 21 -17.82 -24.62 10.85
C LEU A 21 -16.42 -25.25 10.80
N PHE A 22 -15.39 -24.41 10.74
CA PHE A 22 -14.06 -24.84 11.14
C PHE A 22 -14.02 -24.91 12.68
N ALA A 23 -13.97 -26.12 13.22
CA ALA A 23 -13.50 -26.34 14.58
C ALA A 23 -11.98 -26.09 14.62
N VAL A 24 -11.57 -24.82 14.78
CA VAL A 24 -10.19 -24.48 15.14
C VAL A 24 -10.15 -24.26 16.64
N SER A 25 -9.75 -25.31 17.36
CA SER A 25 -9.24 -25.19 18.71
C SER A 25 -7.91 -24.42 18.66
N GLY A 26 -7.94 -23.16 19.10
CA GLY A 26 -6.79 -22.27 19.23
C GLY A 26 -6.99 -20.95 18.48
N THR A 27 -7.31 -19.87 19.18
CA THR A 27 -7.21 -18.51 18.65
C THR A 27 -5.75 -18.07 18.72
N GLU A 28 -4.87 -18.70 17.94
CA GLU A 28 -3.56 -18.10 17.68
C GLU A 28 -3.76 -16.96 16.68
N GLY A 29 -3.31 -15.75 17.03
CA GLY A 29 -3.32 -14.61 16.11
C GLY A 29 -2.54 -14.95 14.84
N GLN A 30 -3.02 -14.51 13.68
CA GLN A 30 -2.25 -14.69 12.44
C GLN A 30 -1.16 -13.63 12.42
N TYR A 31 0.10 -14.06 12.45
CA TYR A 31 1.25 -13.16 12.40
C TYR A 31 1.79 -13.00 10.98
N LEU A 32 2.26 -11.80 10.68
CA LEU A 32 2.91 -11.43 9.43
C LEU A 32 4.34 -10.98 9.73
N ASN A 33 5.23 -11.28 8.79
CA ASN A 33 6.58 -10.72 8.76
C ASN A 33 6.61 -9.58 7.75
N ILE A 34 6.77 -8.35 8.22
CA ILE A 34 6.76 -7.15 7.39
C ILE A 34 8.16 -6.55 7.32
N GLY A 35 8.74 -6.50 6.12
CA GLY A 35 10.02 -5.85 5.88
C GLY A 35 9.91 -4.33 6.00
N LEU A 36 10.58 -3.75 6.99
CA LEU A 36 10.59 -2.32 7.27
C LEU A 36 11.78 -1.63 6.61
N PHE A 37 11.58 -0.39 6.17
CA PHE A 37 12.59 0.41 5.45
C PHE A 37 13.18 -0.36 4.27
N ASN A 38 12.34 -1.12 3.55
CA ASN A 38 12.78 -2.12 2.58
C ASN A 38 13.54 -1.52 1.39
N ASP A 39 13.32 -0.24 1.10
CA ASP A 39 13.96 0.53 0.03
C ASP A 39 15.22 1.29 0.49
N ARG A 40 15.75 0.99 1.68
CA ARG A 40 16.92 1.65 2.26
C ARG A 40 18.02 0.67 2.66
N ASN A 41 19.26 1.09 2.50
CA ASN A 41 20.44 0.32 2.91
C ASN A 41 20.81 0.67 4.37
N ILE A 42 20.05 0.12 5.33
CA ILE A 42 20.29 0.39 6.76
C ILE A 42 21.52 -0.38 7.24
N GLN A 43 22.48 0.32 7.86
CA GLN A 43 23.66 -0.31 8.47
C GLN A 43 23.70 -0.14 9.99
N THR A 44 23.01 0.88 10.50
CA THR A 44 22.94 1.14 11.94
C THR A 44 21.56 1.65 12.32
N LEU A 45 21.00 1.12 13.40
CA LEU A 45 19.70 1.53 13.94
C LEU A 45 19.68 1.45 15.47
N VAL A 46 18.71 2.13 16.07
CA VAL A 46 18.35 1.99 17.48
C VAL A 46 16.98 1.35 17.58
N VAL A 47 16.87 0.32 18.41
CA VAL A 47 15.60 -0.28 18.83
C VAL A 47 15.32 0.11 20.27
N THR A 48 14.10 0.57 20.55
CA THR A 48 13.68 1.01 21.88
C THR A 48 12.29 0.43 22.19
N PRO A 49 12.16 -0.54 23.10
CA PRO A 49 10.87 -0.88 23.68
C PRO A 49 10.22 0.35 24.33
N LEU A 50 8.97 0.63 23.99
CA LEU A 50 8.20 1.77 24.48
C LEU A 50 7.12 1.35 25.48
N GLN A 51 6.44 0.23 25.21
CA GLN A 51 5.39 -0.33 26.03
C GLN A 51 5.55 -1.85 26.08
N GLY A 52 5.20 -2.45 27.22
CA GLY A 52 5.34 -3.88 27.46
C GLY A 52 6.77 -4.30 27.78
N GLU A 53 6.93 -5.59 28.00
CA GLU A 53 8.21 -6.25 28.18
C GLU A 53 8.51 -7.15 26.99
N TYR A 54 9.79 -7.35 26.73
CA TYR A 54 10.31 -8.13 25.63
C TYR A 54 11.41 -9.06 26.12
N GLN A 55 11.46 -10.26 25.56
CA GLN A 55 12.61 -11.13 25.63
C GLN A 55 13.54 -10.85 24.43
N LEU A 56 14.76 -10.39 24.71
CA LEU A 56 15.82 -10.34 23.71
C LEU A 56 16.36 -11.75 23.52
N VAL A 57 16.25 -12.26 22.29
CA VAL A 57 16.83 -13.53 21.85
C VAL A 57 17.85 -13.24 20.76
N ALA A 58 19.03 -13.83 20.86
CA ALA A 58 20.09 -13.67 19.87
C ALA A 58 20.65 -15.05 19.52
N ASP A 59 20.71 -15.37 18.22
CA ASP A 59 21.09 -16.68 17.69
C ASP A 59 20.33 -17.84 18.36
N GLY A 60 19.02 -17.66 18.56
CA GLY A 60 18.13 -18.63 19.20
C GLY A 60 18.26 -18.73 20.72
N GLN A 61 19.20 -18.01 21.35
CA GLN A 61 19.39 -18.05 22.80
C GLN A 61 18.81 -16.81 23.49
N GLN A 62 18.04 -17.02 24.56
CA GLN A 62 17.57 -15.94 25.42
C GLN A 62 18.77 -15.22 26.06
N LYS A 63 18.79 -13.88 25.97
CA LYS A 63 19.86 -13.05 26.54
C LYS A 63 19.39 -12.28 27.76
N GLN A 64 18.37 -11.45 27.61
CA GLN A 64 17.81 -10.67 28.73
C GLN A 64 16.39 -10.20 28.44
N LYS A 65 15.62 -9.96 29.50
CA LYS A 65 14.37 -9.20 29.40
C LYS A 65 14.67 -7.71 29.27
N CYS A 66 13.78 -6.99 28.61
CA CYS A 66 13.89 -5.56 28.40
C CYS A 66 12.51 -4.93 28.22
N GLY A 67 12.37 -3.66 28.60
CA GLY A 67 11.10 -2.93 28.52
C GLY A 67 11.35 -1.45 28.38
N ALA A 68 10.36 -0.64 28.75
CA ALA A 68 10.45 0.83 28.71
C ALA A 68 11.74 1.33 29.40
N GLY A 69 12.52 2.15 28.68
CA GLY A 69 13.81 2.67 29.16
C GLY A 69 15.04 1.84 28.79
N SER A 70 14.87 0.70 28.12
CA SER A 70 15.96 0.00 27.43
C SER A 70 16.16 0.55 26.01
N SER A 71 17.38 0.48 25.50
CA SER A 71 17.67 0.76 24.09
C SER A 71 18.81 -0.10 23.59
N PHE A 72 18.72 -0.50 22.34
CA PHE A 72 19.69 -1.36 21.67
C PHE A 72 20.21 -0.63 20.45
N TYR A 73 21.49 -0.28 20.48
CA TYR A 73 22.20 0.24 19.33
C TYR A 73 22.72 -0.96 18.54
N VAL A 74 22.20 -1.16 17.34
CA VAL A 74 22.50 -2.30 16.48
C VAL A 74 23.24 -1.80 15.25
N THR A 75 24.45 -2.31 15.04
CA THR A 75 25.31 -1.93 13.92
C THR A 75 25.76 -3.19 13.17
N MET A 76 25.72 -3.13 11.85
CA MET A 76 26.25 -4.18 11.00
C MET A 76 27.76 -4.33 11.23
N HIS A 77 28.21 -5.57 11.44
CA HIS A 77 29.58 -5.94 11.70
C HIS A 77 29.90 -7.17 10.84
N HIS A 78 30.42 -6.94 9.63
CA HIS A 78 30.47 -7.93 8.55
C HIS A 78 29.07 -8.51 8.28
N ASP A 79 28.92 -9.83 8.36
CA ASP A 79 27.66 -10.53 8.16
C ASP A 79 26.85 -10.71 9.47
N SER A 80 27.26 -10.03 10.54
CA SER A 80 26.62 -10.10 11.86
C SER A 80 26.17 -8.74 12.38
N LEU A 81 25.42 -8.75 13.48
CA LEU A 81 24.86 -7.59 14.17
C LEU A 81 25.60 -7.40 15.49
N LYS A 82 26.35 -6.31 15.62
CA LYS A 82 26.91 -5.87 16.89
C LYS A 82 25.83 -5.12 17.68
N VAL A 83 25.55 -5.57 18.89
CA VAL A 83 24.50 -5.02 19.76
C VAL A 83 25.12 -4.40 21.01
N ILE A 84 24.82 -3.12 21.24
CA ILE A 84 25.27 -2.37 22.41
C ILE A 84 24.05 -1.85 23.16
N SER A 85 24.06 -1.94 24.48
CA SER A 85 23.06 -1.29 25.34
C SER A 85 23.74 -0.61 26.52
N ARG A 86 23.33 0.62 26.85
CA ARG A 86 23.93 1.43 27.95
C ARG A 86 25.47 1.46 27.91
N LYS A 87 26.03 1.65 26.71
CA LYS A 87 27.49 1.63 26.42
C LYS A 87 28.21 0.29 26.69
N LYS A 88 27.49 -0.77 27.06
CA LYS A 88 28.03 -2.13 27.23
C LYS A 88 27.74 -2.97 25.98
N LEU A 89 28.76 -3.66 25.48
CA LEU A 89 28.59 -4.66 24.43
C LEU A 89 27.77 -5.83 24.97
N ILE A 90 26.65 -6.14 24.31
CA ILE A 90 25.88 -7.37 24.57
C ILE A 90 26.53 -8.53 23.80
N GLY A 91 26.92 -8.29 22.54
CA GLY A 91 27.62 -9.25 21.72
C GLY A 91 27.54 -8.94 20.23
N VAL A 92 27.99 -9.89 19.42
CA VAL A 92 27.91 -9.90 17.96
C VAL A 92 27.18 -11.18 17.57
N PHE A 93 26.09 -11.06 16.83
CA PHE A 93 25.14 -12.15 16.59
C PHE A 93 24.70 -12.20 15.12
N GLN A 94 24.34 -13.37 14.61
CA GLN A 94 23.79 -13.50 13.26
C GLN A 94 22.36 -12.96 13.20
N THR A 95 21.57 -13.24 14.23
CA THR A 95 20.17 -12.81 14.32
C THR A 95 19.83 -12.21 15.67
N ILE A 96 18.88 -11.28 15.67
CA ILE A 96 18.30 -10.68 16.86
C ILE A 96 16.79 -10.74 16.75
N HIS A 97 16.13 -11.21 17.81
CA HIS A 97 14.69 -11.16 17.97
C HIS A 97 14.36 -10.40 19.24
N LEU A 98 13.42 -9.48 19.14
CA LEU A 98 12.76 -8.85 20.25
C LEU A 98 11.35 -9.46 20.32
N ILE A 99 11.17 -10.45 21.19
CA ILE A 99 9.93 -11.21 21.32
C ILE A 99 9.05 -10.54 22.37
N PRO A 100 7.83 -10.07 22.04
CA PRO A 100 6.96 -9.42 23.00
C PRO A 100 6.46 -10.43 24.05
N LEU A 101 6.38 -10.01 25.30
CA LEU A 101 5.80 -10.81 26.39
C LEU A 101 4.31 -10.49 26.63
N ALA A 102 3.77 -9.50 25.92
CA ALA A 102 2.36 -9.16 25.87
C ALA A 102 1.97 -8.68 24.46
N ASP A 103 0.74 -8.91 24.04
CA ASP A 103 0.16 -8.45 22.76
C ASP A 103 0.02 -6.91 22.67
N THR A 104 0.10 -6.21 23.79
CA THR A 104 0.10 -4.74 23.84
C THR A 104 1.50 -4.12 23.76
N SER A 105 2.52 -4.93 23.46
CA SER A 105 3.91 -4.46 23.43
C SER A 105 4.17 -3.60 22.20
N VAL A 106 4.92 -2.51 22.40
CA VAL A 106 5.23 -1.53 21.36
C VAL A 106 6.72 -1.21 21.37
N PHE A 107 7.33 -1.09 20.20
CA PHE A 107 8.74 -0.71 20.06
C PHE A 107 8.92 0.38 19.01
N ALA A 108 9.98 1.15 19.16
CA ALA A 108 10.44 2.10 18.15
C ALA A 108 11.69 1.59 17.44
N VAL A 109 11.76 1.91 16.15
CA VAL A 109 12.95 1.74 15.31
C VAL A 109 13.38 3.11 14.78
N LYS A 110 14.64 3.45 15.00
CA LYS A 110 15.26 4.68 14.48
C LYS A 110 16.53 4.31 13.71
N PRO A 111 16.50 4.31 12.37
CA PRO A 111 17.72 4.22 11.59
C PRO A 111 18.65 5.40 11.87
N VAL A 112 19.91 5.10 12.15
CA VAL A 112 20.97 6.07 12.44
C VAL A 112 21.84 6.26 11.21
N TYR A 113 22.15 5.17 10.49
CA TYR A 113 22.88 5.22 9.23
C TYR A 113 22.21 4.34 8.16
N PRO A 114 21.66 4.95 7.09
CA PRO A 114 21.39 6.40 6.96
C PRO A 114 20.40 6.89 8.03
N SER A 115 20.48 8.18 8.39
CA SER A 115 19.55 8.77 9.36
C SER A 115 18.17 8.95 8.74
N LEU A 116 17.16 8.30 9.31
CA LEU A 116 15.77 8.36 8.85
C LEU A 116 14.84 8.63 10.04
N PRO A 117 13.63 9.16 9.85
CA PRO A 117 12.67 9.37 10.94
C PRO A 117 12.43 8.09 11.76
N LYS A 118 12.23 8.27 13.06
CA LYS A 118 11.82 7.19 13.98
C LYS A 118 10.42 6.72 13.59
N ARG A 119 10.19 5.41 13.60
CA ARG A 119 8.87 4.79 13.43
C ARG A 119 8.57 3.86 14.60
N ILE A 120 7.29 3.68 14.88
CA ILE A 120 6.79 2.92 16.04
C ILE A 120 5.89 1.79 15.52
N TYR A 121 6.05 0.61 16.09
CA TYR A 121 5.42 -0.63 15.64
C TYR A 121 4.95 -1.47 16.83
N ASP A 122 3.94 -2.30 16.58
CA ASP A 122 3.41 -3.27 17.53
C ASP A 122 4.17 -4.59 17.46
N ASP A 123 4.04 -5.39 18.52
CA ASP A 123 4.51 -6.78 18.60
C ASP A 123 6.03 -6.93 18.44
N GLY A 124 6.50 -7.89 17.66
CA GLY A 124 7.89 -8.33 17.65
C GLY A 124 8.77 -7.71 16.57
N LEU A 125 10.07 -7.81 16.78
CA LEU A 125 11.08 -7.40 15.82
C LEU A 125 12.07 -8.54 15.56
N TYR A 126 12.43 -8.74 14.31
CA TYR A 126 13.50 -9.63 13.87
C TYR A 126 14.51 -8.84 13.03
N LEU A 127 15.80 -9.01 13.33
CA LEU A 127 16.90 -8.40 12.61
C LEU A 127 17.90 -9.46 12.16
N LYS A 128 18.42 -9.29 10.94
CA LYS A 128 19.54 -10.06 10.40
C LYS A 128 20.34 -9.21 9.41
N VAL A 129 21.58 -9.59 9.11
CA VAL A 129 22.28 -9.03 7.95
C VAL A 129 21.91 -9.82 6.70
N GLN A 130 21.58 -9.13 5.61
CA GLN A 130 21.35 -9.75 4.31
C GLN A 130 21.65 -8.72 3.22
N TRP A 131 22.35 -9.12 2.15
CA TRP A 131 22.70 -8.26 1.02
C TRP A 131 23.40 -6.96 1.46
N LYS A 132 24.38 -7.08 2.36
CA LYS A 132 25.20 -5.98 2.90
C LYS A 132 24.38 -4.86 3.56
N ARG A 133 23.23 -5.21 4.14
CA ARG A 133 22.38 -4.33 4.94
C ARG A 133 21.74 -5.07 6.10
N ILE A 134 21.30 -4.34 7.12
CA ILE A 134 20.42 -4.86 8.15
C ILE A 134 19.01 -4.95 7.58
N ARG A 135 18.46 -6.17 7.59
CA ARG A 135 17.03 -6.41 7.39
C ARG A 135 16.30 -6.22 8.70
N ILE A 136 15.25 -5.41 8.65
CA ILE A 136 14.40 -5.07 9.77
C ILE A 136 13.03 -5.66 9.44
N ILE A 137 12.59 -6.64 10.23
CA ILE A 137 11.35 -7.36 9.99
C ILE A 137 10.47 -7.23 11.22
N ASN A 138 9.32 -6.58 11.08
CA ASN A 138 8.32 -6.55 12.14
C ASN A 138 7.50 -7.84 12.08
N HIS A 139 7.50 -8.59 13.18
CA HIS A 139 6.68 -9.78 13.37
C HIS A 139 5.42 -9.37 14.12
N VAL A 140 4.32 -9.19 13.39
CA VAL A 140 3.17 -8.40 13.83
C VAL A 140 1.86 -9.16 13.61
N GLU A 141 0.94 -9.05 14.56
CA GLU A 141 -0.41 -9.62 14.41
C GLU A 141 -1.15 -8.90 13.28
N ILE A 142 -1.91 -9.65 12.48
CA ILE A 142 -2.50 -9.13 11.25
C ILE A 142 -3.37 -7.89 11.48
N ASP A 143 -4.17 -7.81 12.54
CA ASP A 143 -5.04 -6.68 12.80
C ASP A 143 -4.23 -5.43 13.21
N HIS A 144 -3.10 -5.61 13.91
CA HIS A 144 -2.15 -4.52 14.18
C HIS A 144 -1.50 -3.98 12.90
N TYR A 145 -1.10 -4.88 11.99
CA TYR A 145 -0.61 -4.50 10.66
C TYR A 145 -1.68 -3.74 9.87
N ILE A 146 -2.90 -4.28 9.78
CA ILE A 146 -4.01 -3.68 9.06
C ILE A 146 -4.32 -2.29 9.61
N ALA A 147 -4.37 -2.11 10.93
CA ALA A 147 -4.59 -0.80 11.53
C ALA A 147 -3.50 0.22 11.14
N GLY A 148 -2.22 -0.19 11.15
CA GLY A 148 -1.13 0.69 10.71
C GLY A 148 -1.17 1.03 9.22
N VAL A 149 -1.59 0.10 8.37
CA VAL A 149 -1.80 0.36 6.94
C VAL A 149 -2.96 1.32 6.71
N VAL A 150 -4.12 1.06 7.32
CA VAL A 150 -5.32 1.91 7.20
C VAL A 150 -4.98 3.34 7.61
N GLN A 151 -4.25 3.53 8.72
CA GLN A 151 -3.81 4.85 9.15
C GLN A 151 -2.82 5.50 8.18
N SER A 152 -1.88 4.73 7.62
CA SER A 152 -0.84 5.26 6.72
C SER A 152 -1.42 5.69 5.37
N GLU A 153 -2.43 4.96 4.87
CA GLU A 153 -3.07 5.20 3.57
C GLU A 153 -4.22 6.22 3.66
N GLY A 154 -5.10 6.06 4.65
CA GLY A 154 -6.33 6.84 4.79
C GLY A 154 -6.28 7.99 5.80
N GLY A 155 -5.22 8.05 6.62
CA GLY A 155 -5.12 9.01 7.72
C GLY A 155 -6.00 8.62 8.92
N SER A 156 -6.21 9.57 9.83
CA SER A 156 -6.87 9.35 11.13
C SER A 156 -8.15 10.15 11.37
N HIS A 157 -8.70 10.79 10.32
CA HIS A 157 -9.88 11.66 10.41
C HIS A 157 -10.98 11.30 9.39
N ALA A 158 -11.08 10.01 9.04
CA ALA A 158 -12.14 9.48 8.20
C ALA A 158 -13.27 8.85 9.04
N HIS A 159 -14.37 8.53 8.36
CA HIS A 159 -15.56 7.90 8.93
C HIS A 159 -15.31 6.41 9.25
N ASP A 160 -15.98 5.86 10.26
CA ASP A 160 -15.77 4.48 10.73
C ASP A 160 -15.97 3.43 9.63
N GLU A 161 -17.04 3.56 8.84
CA GLU A 161 -17.29 2.68 7.68
C GLU A 161 -16.19 2.76 6.60
N TYR A 162 -15.50 3.90 6.48
CA TYR A 162 -14.31 3.99 5.62
C TYR A 162 -13.18 3.13 6.19
N TYR A 163 -12.91 3.20 7.50
CA TYR A 163 -11.88 2.36 8.11
C TYR A 163 -12.21 0.87 8.01
N LYS A 164 -13.47 0.47 8.18
CA LYS A 164 -13.90 -0.94 8.00
C LYS A 164 -13.70 -1.39 6.56
N THR A 165 -14.11 -0.58 5.59
CA THR A 165 -13.91 -0.87 4.16
C THR A 165 -12.43 -1.02 3.84
N GLN A 166 -11.60 -0.07 4.30
CA GLN A 166 -10.17 -0.09 4.08
C GLN A 166 -9.52 -1.31 4.76
N ALA A 167 -9.95 -1.69 5.97
CA ALA A 167 -9.45 -2.88 6.66
C ALA A 167 -9.72 -4.18 5.88
N VAL A 168 -10.93 -4.34 5.33
CA VAL A 168 -11.26 -5.49 4.47
C VAL A 168 -10.41 -5.51 3.20
N LEU A 169 -10.26 -4.36 2.52
CA LEU A 169 -9.43 -4.25 1.32
C LEU A 169 -7.96 -4.58 1.60
N CYS A 170 -7.40 -4.03 2.69
CA CYS A 170 -6.03 -4.30 3.09
C CYS A 170 -5.82 -5.77 3.44
N ARG A 171 -6.74 -6.39 4.18
CA ARG A 171 -6.65 -7.81 4.54
C ARG A 171 -6.75 -8.70 3.31
N THR A 172 -7.63 -8.36 2.37
CA THR A 172 -7.75 -9.06 1.08
C THR A 172 -6.43 -8.98 0.30
N TYR A 173 -5.80 -7.81 0.28
CA TYR A 173 -4.49 -7.64 -0.35
C TYR A 173 -3.42 -8.51 0.33
N VAL A 174 -3.39 -8.55 1.67
CA VAL A 174 -2.46 -9.41 2.43
C VAL A 174 -2.59 -10.87 2.00
N ILE A 175 -3.80 -11.43 2.07
CA ILE A 175 -4.04 -12.85 1.75
C ILE A 175 -3.62 -13.17 0.31
N ARG A 176 -3.96 -12.29 -0.63
CA ARG A 176 -3.60 -12.48 -2.04
C ARG A 176 -2.09 -12.40 -2.31
N ASN A 177 -1.33 -11.65 -1.50
CA ASN A 177 0.07 -11.33 -1.77
C ASN A 177 1.04 -11.82 -0.67
N ILE A 178 0.61 -12.70 0.24
CA ILE A 178 1.38 -13.06 1.45
C ILE A 178 2.76 -13.66 1.15
N ALA A 179 2.95 -14.24 -0.03
CA ALA A 179 4.21 -14.84 -0.47
C ALA A 179 5.07 -13.91 -1.36
N LYS A 180 4.71 -12.64 -1.51
CA LYS A 180 5.33 -11.72 -2.49
C LYS A 180 6.83 -11.51 -2.25
N HIS A 181 7.28 -11.58 -1.01
CA HIS A 181 8.68 -11.38 -0.64
C HIS A 181 9.31 -12.59 0.07
N THR A 182 8.76 -13.80 -0.14
CA THR A 182 9.25 -15.04 0.52
C THR A 182 10.75 -15.25 0.30
N ASP A 183 11.26 -14.98 -0.91
CA ASP A 183 12.69 -15.10 -1.22
C ASP A 183 13.58 -14.09 -0.48
N GLU A 184 12.99 -12.98 -0.01
CA GLU A 184 13.67 -12.00 0.85
C GLU A 184 13.59 -12.39 2.35
N GLY A 185 12.73 -13.35 2.69
CA GLY A 185 12.51 -13.86 4.05
C GLY A 185 11.47 -13.10 4.86
N PHE A 186 10.50 -12.43 4.22
CA PHE A 186 9.36 -11.79 4.85
C PHE A 186 8.13 -11.83 3.90
N ASN A 187 6.93 -11.52 4.40
CA ASN A 187 5.70 -11.61 3.62
C ASN A 187 5.49 -10.41 2.69
N LEU A 188 5.47 -9.20 3.27
CA LEU A 188 5.19 -7.93 2.60
C LEU A 188 6.19 -6.85 3.06
N CYS A 189 6.34 -5.77 2.29
CA CYS A 189 7.15 -4.62 2.68
C CYS A 189 6.31 -3.41 3.13
N ASP A 190 6.96 -2.42 3.73
CA ASP A 190 6.35 -1.21 4.29
C ASP A 190 6.08 -0.07 3.28
N GLY A 191 6.40 -0.30 2.00
CA GLY A 191 6.27 0.68 0.94
C GLY A 191 5.05 0.46 0.04
N VAL A 192 4.73 1.48 -0.77
CA VAL A 192 3.59 1.49 -1.72
C VAL A 192 3.60 0.38 -2.78
N HIS A 193 4.73 -0.32 -2.96
CA HIS A 193 4.79 -1.53 -3.78
C HIS A 193 3.99 -2.70 -3.16
N CYS A 194 3.86 -2.72 -1.83
CA CYS A 194 2.91 -3.55 -1.11
C CYS A 194 1.75 -2.69 -0.63
N GLN A 195 1.87 -2.15 0.59
CA GLN A 195 0.93 -1.21 1.18
C GLN A 195 1.75 -0.28 2.08
N ALA A 196 1.39 0.99 2.17
CA ALA A 196 2.08 1.91 3.05
C ALA A 196 1.91 1.47 4.52
N TYR A 197 3.00 1.15 5.20
CA TYR A 197 3.02 0.74 6.61
C TYR A 197 4.10 1.51 7.37
N TYR A 198 3.82 2.78 7.65
CA TYR A 198 4.84 3.70 8.17
C TYR A 198 4.87 3.80 9.70
N ASN A 199 3.80 3.46 10.39
CA ASN A 199 3.71 3.38 11.86
C ASN A 199 2.53 2.48 12.24
N ARG A 200 2.46 2.08 13.51
CA ARG A 200 1.26 1.51 14.12
C ARG A 200 0.03 2.43 13.97
N GLY A 201 -1.16 1.84 14.02
CA GLY A 201 -2.44 2.53 13.90
C GLY A 201 -2.98 3.07 15.22
N ASP A 202 -2.30 4.03 15.85
CA ASP A 202 -2.58 4.52 17.20
C ASP A 202 -3.12 5.97 17.29
N LYS A 203 -3.28 6.69 16.17
CA LYS A 203 -3.77 8.08 16.19
C LYS A 203 -5.28 8.19 16.34
N ASN A 204 -6.02 7.13 16.03
CA ASN A 204 -7.47 7.06 16.19
C ASN A 204 -7.88 5.63 16.57
N PRO A 205 -8.43 5.41 17.78
CA PRO A 205 -8.87 4.08 18.22
C PRO A 205 -9.85 3.38 17.27
N ALA A 206 -10.69 4.14 16.57
CA ALA A 206 -11.68 3.60 15.62
C ALA A 206 -11.03 2.79 14.48
N ILE A 207 -9.76 3.05 14.15
CA ILE A 207 -9.02 2.29 13.13
C ILE A 207 -8.75 0.86 13.62
N MET A 208 -8.28 0.72 14.85
CA MET A 208 -8.05 -0.60 15.45
C MET A 208 -9.36 -1.34 15.66
N GLU A 209 -10.40 -0.64 16.10
CA GLU A 209 -11.74 -1.19 16.26
C GLU A 209 -12.32 -1.68 14.92
N ALA A 210 -12.13 -0.92 13.84
CA ALA A 210 -12.53 -1.33 12.50
C ALA A 210 -11.76 -2.57 11.99
N ALA A 211 -10.45 -2.64 12.24
CA ALA A 211 -9.64 -3.81 11.89
C ALA A 211 -10.15 -5.07 12.59
N LYS A 212 -10.45 -4.98 13.90
CA LYS A 212 -10.99 -6.06 14.73
C LYS A 212 -12.43 -6.42 14.37
N ALA A 213 -13.29 -5.43 14.13
CA ALA A 213 -14.70 -5.64 13.76
C ALA A 213 -14.84 -6.33 12.39
N THR A 214 -13.82 -6.23 11.54
CA THR A 214 -13.74 -6.90 10.23
C THR A 214 -12.78 -8.07 10.22
N LYS A 215 -12.43 -8.61 11.40
CA LYS A 215 -11.50 -9.74 11.53
C LYS A 215 -11.97 -10.91 10.68
N ASN A 216 -11.03 -11.51 9.95
CA ASN A 216 -11.25 -12.63 9.03
C ASN A 216 -12.21 -12.35 7.86
N ILE A 217 -12.57 -11.08 7.60
CA ILE A 217 -13.37 -10.69 6.44
C ILE A 217 -12.43 -10.26 5.31
N ILE A 218 -12.60 -10.90 4.15
CA ILE A 218 -11.94 -10.54 2.88
C ILE A 218 -12.98 -10.43 1.77
N ALA A 219 -12.65 -9.69 0.72
CA ALA A 219 -13.45 -9.61 -0.49
C ALA A 219 -12.98 -10.66 -1.51
N VAL A 220 -13.94 -11.42 -2.05
CA VAL A 220 -13.70 -12.47 -3.06
C VAL A 220 -14.52 -12.19 -4.32
N ASP A 221 -14.06 -12.70 -5.45
CA ASP A 221 -14.83 -12.65 -6.69
C ASP A 221 -15.89 -13.76 -6.78
N SER A 222 -16.59 -13.84 -7.90
CA SER A 222 -17.63 -14.85 -8.14
C SER A 222 -17.11 -16.29 -8.17
N ALA A 223 -15.80 -16.49 -8.34
CA ALA A 223 -15.15 -17.80 -8.26
C ALA A 223 -14.70 -18.15 -6.83
N GLY A 224 -14.84 -17.22 -5.87
CA GLY A 224 -14.39 -17.39 -4.49
C GLY A 224 -12.92 -17.02 -4.28
N GLU A 225 -12.25 -16.47 -5.29
CA GLU A 225 -10.84 -16.08 -5.19
C GLU A 225 -10.71 -14.67 -4.60
N PRO A 226 -9.73 -14.40 -3.70
CA PRO A 226 -9.49 -13.06 -3.17
C PRO A 226 -9.29 -12.03 -4.29
N ILE A 227 -10.06 -10.94 -4.27
CA ILE A 227 -9.99 -9.94 -5.34
C ILE A 227 -8.64 -9.20 -5.38
N LEU A 228 -8.31 -8.60 -6.51
CA LEU A 228 -7.26 -7.59 -6.58
C LEU A 228 -7.77 -6.31 -5.90
N ALA A 229 -7.56 -6.21 -4.59
CA ALA A 229 -8.06 -5.13 -3.73
C ALA A 229 -7.22 -3.84 -3.83
N VAL A 230 -7.19 -3.25 -5.02
CA VAL A 230 -6.49 -1.98 -5.30
C VAL A 230 -7.34 -0.77 -4.95
N PHE A 231 -6.71 0.27 -4.43
CA PHE A 231 -7.34 1.56 -4.12
C PHE A 231 -6.39 2.72 -4.47
N HIS A 232 -6.92 3.94 -4.49
CA HIS A 232 -6.16 5.16 -4.78
C HIS A 232 -6.77 6.36 -4.03
N SER A 233 -6.03 7.46 -3.92
CA SER A 233 -6.40 8.58 -3.04
C SER A 233 -7.61 9.36 -3.54
N ASN A 234 -7.65 9.69 -4.84
CA ASN A 234 -8.78 10.42 -5.41
C ASN A 234 -8.98 10.07 -6.89
N CYS A 235 -10.21 9.73 -7.25
CA CYS A 235 -10.55 9.24 -8.58
C CYS A 235 -10.64 10.31 -9.67
N GLY A 236 -10.81 11.58 -9.30
CA GLY A 236 -11.05 12.67 -10.26
C GLY A 236 -12.45 12.67 -10.89
N GLY A 237 -13.39 11.93 -10.29
CA GLY A 237 -14.80 11.83 -10.68
C GLY A 237 -15.21 10.48 -11.28
N MET A 238 -14.23 9.62 -11.58
CA MET A 238 -14.47 8.32 -12.22
C MET A 238 -13.31 7.37 -11.90
N THR A 239 -13.63 6.12 -11.54
CA THR A 239 -12.62 5.05 -11.41
C THR A 239 -12.15 4.58 -12.80
N GLU A 240 -11.23 3.62 -12.84
CA GLU A 240 -10.61 3.14 -14.09
C GLU A 240 -10.90 1.66 -14.32
N ASN A 241 -11.01 1.25 -15.57
CA ASN A 241 -11.09 -0.16 -15.92
C ASN A 241 -9.73 -0.85 -15.69
N SER A 242 -9.73 -2.08 -15.17
CA SER A 242 -8.51 -2.85 -14.92
C SER A 242 -7.56 -2.93 -16.11
N GLU A 243 -8.08 -3.16 -17.31
CA GLU A 243 -7.33 -3.37 -18.55
C GLU A 243 -6.66 -2.10 -19.08
N ASN A 244 -7.12 -0.94 -18.62
CA ASN A 244 -6.46 0.35 -18.85
C ASN A 244 -5.27 0.54 -17.90
N VAL A 245 -5.13 -0.36 -16.92
CA VAL A 245 -4.09 -0.32 -15.89
C VAL A 245 -3.10 -1.47 -15.94
N TRP A 246 -3.62 -2.68 -16.04
CA TRP A 246 -2.91 -3.93 -16.07
C TRP A 246 -3.33 -4.70 -17.33
N PRO A 247 -2.58 -5.74 -17.74
CA PRO A 247 -2.92 -6.51 -18.95
C PRO A 247 -4.25 -7.28 -18.85
N GLU A 248 -4.73 -7.56 -17.63
CA GLU A 248 -5.86 -8.44 -17.39
C GLU A 248 -7.15 -7.67 -17.12
N VAL A 249 -8.21 -8.14 -17.76
CA VAL A 249 -9.59 -7.72 -17.50
C VAL A 249 -10.09 -8.39 -16.21
N LYS A 250 -10.57 -7.60 -15.25
CA LYS A 250 -11.20 -8.07 -14.01
C LYS A 250 -12.65 -7.60 -13.96
N SER A 251 -13.59 -8.54 -13.81
CA SER A 251 -15.03 -8.24 -13.80
C SER A 251 -15.45 -7.24 -12.72
N TYR A 252 -14.74 -7.20 -11.59
CA TYR A 252 -15.00 -6.34 -10.45
C TYR A 252 -14.21 -5.01 -10.44
N LEU A 253 -13.25 -4.80 -11.36
CA LEU A 253 -12.50 -3.53 -11.48
C LEU A 253 -12.94 -2.79 -12.74
N ARG A 254 -14.14 -2.20 -12.65
CA ARG A 254 -14.75 -1.43 -13.73
C ARG A 254 -14.81 0.04 -13.39
N SER A 255 -14.77 0.84 -14.44
CA SER A 255 -14.99 2.28 -14.37
C SER A 255 -16.42 2.55 -13.87
N VAL A 256 -16.51 3.33 -12.81
CA VAL A 256 -17.75 3.77 -12.17
C VAL A 256 -17.61 5.27 -11.92
N ASN A 257 -18.70 6.01 -12.13
CA ASN A 257 -18.78 7.42 -11.78
C ASN A 257 -18.82 7.60 -10.27
N ASP A 258 -17.98 8.50 -9.76
CA ASP A 258 -17.91 8.83 -8.34
C ASP A 258 -18.10 10.34 -8.16
N PRO A 259 -19.32 10.78 -7.78
CA PRO A 259 -19.62 12.19 -7.58
C PRO A 259 -19.01 12.74 -6.27
N TYR A 260 -18.60 11.89 -5.34
CA TYR A 260 -18.17 12.28 -4.00
C TYR A 260 -16.69 12.72 -3.97
N CYS A 261 -15.82 12.16 -4.84
CA CYS A 261 -14.38 12.48 -4.83
C CYS A 261 -14.05 13.88 -5.40
N GLN A 262 -14.95 14.51 -6.17
CA GLN A 262 -14.67 15.75 -6.91
C GLN A 262 -14.42 16.99 -6.03
N LYS A 263 -14.98 17.02 -4.81
CA LYS A 263 -14.81 18.14 -3.85
C LYS A 263 -13.75 17.87 -2.78
N GLN A 264 -13.10 16.72 -2.83
CA GLN A 264 -12.13 16.30 -1.83
C GLN A 264 -10.73 16.83 -2.13
N LYS A 265 -9.84 16.73 -1.14
CA LYS A 265 -8.41 17.05 -1.32
C LYS A 265 -7.84 16.25 -2.51
N ASN A 266 -6.94 16.87 -3.24
CA ASN A 266 -6.29 16.32 -4.44
C ASN A 266 -7.27 15.98 -5.61
N SER A 267 -8.50 16.49 -5.60
CA SER A 267 -9.46 16.26 -6.69
C SER A 267 -9.07 16.97 -7.98
N GLN A 268 -8.36 18.09 -7.90
CA GLN A 268 -7.91 18.89 -9.03
C GLN A 268 -6.45 19.30 -8.86
N TRP A 269 -5.75 19.48 -9.98
CA TRP A 269 -4.39 19.99 -10.02
C TRP A 269 -4.10 20.66 -11.36
N GLU A 270 -3.13 21.57 -11.35
CA GLU A 270 -2.65 22.21 -12.56
C GLU A 270 -1.13 22.09 -12.66
N LYS A 271 -0.62 21.96 -13.89
CA LYS A 271 0.80 22.07 -14.21
C LYS A 271 1.00 22.77 -15.55
N SER A 272 1.91 23.74 -15.58
CA SER A 272 2.34 24.39 -16.83
C SER A 272 3.61 23.73 -17.37
N ILE A 273 3.63 23.46 -18.69
CA ILE A 273 4.79 22.93 -19.41
C ILE A 273 5.09 23.86 -20.61
N PRO A 274 6.33 24.34 -20.80
CA PRO A 274 6.68 25.12 -21.98
C PRO A 274 6.43 24.35 -23.28
N LEU A 275 5.86 25.00 -24.29
CA LEU A 275 5.44 24.34 -25.53
C LEU A 275 6.61 23.66 -26.25
N ASP A 276 7.78 24.31 -26.30
CA ASP A 276 8.95 23.74 -26.98
C ASP A 276 9.46 22.48 -26.30
N LYS A 277 9.39 22.42 -24.96
CA LYS A 277 9.73 21.21 -24.20
C LYS A 277 8.74 20.08 -24.42
N TRP A 278 7.46 20.41 -24.59
CA TRP A 278 6.46 19.41 -24.98
C TRP A 278 6.70 18.88 -26.40
N LYS A 279 7.00 19.75 -27.35
CA LYS A 279 7.35 19.37 -28.74
C LYS A 279 8.58 18.47 -28.78
N GLU A 280 9.63 18.83 -28.05
CA GLU A 280 10.86 18.03 -27.91
C GLU A 280 10.54 16.65 -27.31
N TYR A 281 9.76 16.61 -26.23
CA TYR A 281 9.33 15.37 -25.59
C TYR A 281 8.55 14.45 -26.54
N LEU A 282 7.57 14.98 -27.28
CA LEU A 282 6.80 14.19 -28.23
C LEU A 282 7.68 13.64 -29.36
N LYS A 283 8.60 14.43 -29.92
CA LYS A 283 9.56 13.97 -30.94
C LYS A 283 10.44 12.84 -30.43
N ASN A 284 10.97 12.97 -29.21
CA ASN A 284 11.77 11.92 -28.58
C ASN A 284 10.97 10.64 -28.30
N ASN A 285 9.64 10.71 -28.34
CA ASN A 285 8.72 9.58 -28.25
C ASN A 285 8.13 9.17 -29.61
N GLY A 286 8.75 9.58 -30.72
CA GLY A 286 8.42 9.10 -32.06
C GLY A 286 7.31 9.88 -32.77
N PHE A 287 6.85 11.00 -32.23
CA PHE A 287 5.82 11.81 -32.91
C PHE A 287 6.41 12.56 -34.10
N SER A 288 5.72 12.48 -35.24
CA SER A 288 6.06 13.23 -36.45
C SER A 288 5.49 14.64 -36.36
N LEU A 289 6.23 15.57 -35.74
CA LEU A 289 5.78 16.94 -35.56
C LEU A 289 6.29 17.90 -36.65
N SER A 290 5.38 18.62 -37.30
CA SER A 290 5.70 19.84 -38.05
C SER A 290 5.93 21.02 -37.10
N TYR A 291 6.99 21.80 -37.33
CA TYR A 291 7.27 23.01 -36.53
C TYR A 291 6.22 24.12 -36.73
N ALA A 292 5.41 24.04 -37.80
CA ALA A 292 4.36 25.00 -38.14
C ALA A 292 3.04 24.77 -37.40
N TYR A 293 2.96 23.79 -36.49
CA TYR A 293 1.71 23.56 -35.74
C TYR A 293 1.39 24.74 -34.82
N ASP A 294 0.17 25.27 -35.00
CA ASP A 294 -0.50 26.14 -34.05
C ASP A 294 -0.45 25.48 -32.66
N PRO A 295 -0.09 26.21 -31.58
CA PRO A 295 -0.17 25.71 -30.22
C PRO A 295 -1.49 24.99 -29.89
N ALA A 296 -2.62 25.43 -30.42
CA ALA A 296 -3.93 24.80 -30.24
C ALA A 296 -3.99 23.36 -30.74
N TYR A 297 -3.11 22.95 -31.66
CA TYR A 297 -3.00 21.57 -32.15
C TYR A 297 -2.67 20.58 -31.03
N PHE A 298 -2.00 21.04 -29.96
CA PHE A 298 -1.63 20.21 -28.81
C PHE A 298 -2.73 20.10 -27.75
N ASN A 299 -3.85 20.81 -27.93
CA ASN A 299 -4.99 20.73 -27.02
C ASN A 299 -5.53 19.30 -26.93
N PHE A 300 -5.94 18.92 -25.73
CA PHE A 300 -6.45 17.58 -25.47
C PHE A 300 -7.46 17.62 -24.35
N THR A 301 -8.62 17.00 -24.56
CA THR A 301 -9.69 16.99 -23.57
C THR A 301 -10.09 15.57 -23.21
N GLN A 302 -10.23 15.36 -21.90
CA GLN A 302 -10.73 14.12 -21.31
C GLN A 302 -12.02 14.39 -20.54
N TYR A 303 -13.15 13.99 -21.12
CA TYR A 303 -14.43 13.90 -20.39
C TYR A 303 -14.46 12.62 -19.55
N GLU A 304 -14.11 11.50 -20.20
CA GLU A 304 -13.83 10.20 -19.61
C GLU A 304 -12.33 9.91 -19.63
N ARG A 305 -11.89 8.94 -18.82
CA ARG A 305 -10.49 8.52 -18.75
C ARG A 305 -10.09 7.84 -20.05
N LYS A 306 -9.06 8.40 -20.69
CA LYS A 306 -8.42 7.82 -21.87
C LYS A 306 -7.16 7.07 -21.45
N VAL A 307 -6.71 6.14 -22.30
CA VAL A 307 -5.45 5.41 -22.10
C VAL A 307 -4.28 6.11 -22.80
N TYR A 308 -4.54 6.76 -23.94
CA TYR A 308 -3.54 7.37 -24.81
C TYR A 308 -3.81 8.85 -25.06
N TYR A 309 -2.75 9.66 -25.06
CA TYR A 309 -2.71 10.93 -25.76
C TYR A 309 -2.51 10.64 -27.24
N ARG A 310 -3.31 11.25 -28.11
CA ARG A 310 -3.25 11.04 -29.57
C ARG A 310 -3.10 12.37 -30.28
N LEU A 311 -2.22 12.40 -31.27
CA LEU A 311 -2.01 13.53 -32.15
C LEU A 311 -1.80 13.01 -33.58
N GLY A 312 -2.75 13.28 -34.47
CA GLY A 312 -2.77 12.64 -35.78
C GLY A 312 -2.80 11.11 -35.66
N ASN A 313 -1.85 10.43 -36.32
CA ASN A 313 -1.69 8.98 -36.26
C ASN A 313 -0.83 8.49 -35.08
N ASP A 314 -0.15 9.41 -34.40
CA ASP A 314 0.76 9.08 -33.32
C ASP A 314 0.01 9.02 -31.98
N SER A 315 0.50 8.17 -31.07
CA SER A 315 -0.09 8.02 -29.74
C SER A 315 0.94 7.71 -28.67
N LEU A 316 0.68 8.18 -27.45
CA LEU A 316 1.53 7.96 -26.29
C LEU A 316 0.68 7.55 -25.08
N PRO A 317 1.05 6.49 -24.34
CA PRO A 317 0.33 6.12 -23.12
C PRO A 317 0.35 7.26 -22.11
N LEU A 318 -0.82 7.64 -21.58
CA LEU A 318 -0.94 8.71 -20.58
C LEU A 318 -0.19 8.38 -19.28
N ARG A 319 -0.04 7.09 -18.96
CA ARG A 319 0.79 6.60 -17.83
C ARG A 319 2.25 7.01 -17.97
N LYS A 320 2.79 6.92 -19.19
CA LYS A 320 4.17 7.31 -19.47
C LYS A 320 4.33 8.81 -19.30
N ILE A 321 3.39 9.60 -19.84
CA ILE A 321 3.37 11.06 -19.66
C ILE A 321 3.32 11.42 -18.17
N ARG A 322 2.44 10.77 -17.41
CA ARG A 322 2.34 10.95 -15.95
C ARG A 322 3.67 10.68 -15.26
N ALA A 323 4.31 9.55 -15.56
CA ALA A 323 5.58 9.17 -14.94
C ALA A 323 6.71 10.14 -15.30
N ASP A 324 6.92 10.38 -16.59
CA ASP A 324 8.02 11.21 -17.12
C ASP A 324 7.92 12.66 -16.63
N TRP A 325 6.70 13.19 -16.48
CA TRP A 325 6.45 14.56 -16.04
C TRP A 325 6.06 14.66 -14.57
N GLY A 326 6.06 13.57 -13.79
CA GLY A 326 5.67 13.59 -12.38
C GLY A 326 4.27 14.19 -12.15
N LEU A 327 3.31 13.85 -13.00
CA LEU A 327 1.92 14.30 -12.86
C LEU A 327 1.22 13.48 -11.76
N LYS A 328 0.20 14.06 -11.15
CA LYS A 328 -0.56 13.39 -10.08
C LYS A 328 -1.38 12.22 -10.62
N SER A 329 -2.08 12.40 -11.75
CA SER A 329 -2.91 11.36 -12.37
C SER A 329 -2.76 11.33 -13.89
N THR A 330 -3.37 10.33 -14.55
CA THR A 330 -3.52 10.26 -16.01
C THR A 330 -4.76 11.00 -16.52
N PHE A 331 -5.59 11.54 -15.63
CA PHE A 331 -6.88 12.12 -15.97
C PHE A 331 -6.77 13.64 -16.08
N PHE A 332 -6.21 14.11 -17.19
CA PHE A 332 -5.95 15.54 -17.43
C PHE A 332 -6.34 16.00 -18.82
N SER A 333 -6.64 17.28 -18.93
CA SER A 333 -6.79 17.98 -20.21
C SER A 333 -5.64 18.96 -20.38
N ILE A 334 -5.31 19.26 -21.64
CA ILE A 334 -4.24 20.18 -22.04
C ILE A 334 -4.88 21.33 -22.82
N ARG A 335 -4.53 22.57 -22.44
CA ARG A 335 -4.87 23.78 -23.19
C ARG A 335 -3.60 24.57 -23.47
N ALA A 336 -3.40 24.97 -24.72
CA ALA A 336 -2.33 25.87 -25.12
C ALA A 336 -2.69 27.33 -24.81
N GLU A 337 -1.73 28.05 -24.25
CA GLU A 337 -1.88 29.46 -23.85
C GLU A 337 -0.48 30.08 -23.80
N ASP A 338 -0.26 31.24 -24.43
CA ASP A 338 0.98 32.04 -24.30
C ASP A 338 2.31 31.26 -24.40
N GLY A 339 2.47 30.39 -25.41
CA GLY A 339 3.70 29.62 -25.61
C GLY A 339 3.95 28.49 -24.59
N LYS A 340 2.95 28.18 -23.76
CA LYS A 340 2.95 27.05 -22.80
C LYS A 340 1.70 26.20 -22.99
N LEU A 341 1.72 25.04 -22.36
CA LEU A 341 0.61 24.12 -22.22
C LEU A 341 0.20 24.02 -20.75
N ILE A 342 -1.06 24.30 -20.47
CA ILE A 342 -1.68 24.17 -19.16
C ILE A 342 -2.35 22.80 -19.07
N PHE A 343 -1.84 21.96 -18.17
CA PHE A 343 -2.41 20.66 -17.84
C PHE A 343 -3.33 20.82 -16.65
N SER A 344 -4.64 20.71 -16.88
CA SER A 344 -5.66 20.69 -15.83
C SER A 344 -6.09 19.26 -15.58
N GLY A 345 -5.67 18.70 -14.45
CA GLY A 345 -5.90 17.31 -14.10
C GLY A 345 -6.81 17.09 -12.91
N ARG A 346 -7.33 15.87 -12.82
CA ARG A 346 -8.28 15.40 -11.82
C ARG A 346 -7.77 14.16 -11.10
N GLY A 347 -7.96 14.11 -9.78
CA GLY A 347 -7.55 12.97 -8.96
C GLY A 347 -6.04 12.84 -8.73
N TYR A 348 -5.65 11.76 -8.06
CA TYR A 348 -4.27 11.48 -7.60
C TYR A 348 -3.94 9.98 -7.63
#